data_AF-A0AAJ4GFY0-F1
#
_entry.id   AF-A0AAJ4GFY0-F1
#
_cell.length_a   1.000
_cell.length_b   1.000
_cell.length_c   1.000
_cell.angle_alpha   90.00
_cell.angle_beta   90.00
_cell.angle_gamma   90.00
#
_symmetry.space_group_name_H-M   'P 1'
#
loop_
_entity.id
_entity.type
_entity.pdbx_description
1 polymer ?
#
loop_
_entity_poly.entity_id
_entity_poly.type
_entity_poly.pdbx_seq_one_letter_code
_entity_poly.pdbx_strand_id
1 'polypeptide(L)'
;MELQFSDSRQARPKQRALFFALLQDIWRWSGEPVDWLKEYFYARYTIRTQGDEISLANDTSNSVTEARYLLDDVVRFIFEYDVPIRSGYMLLPREESNFQYQCIKHRKCLICGRHADINHVDEVGMGRNRNHLDHTQARLSALCREHHQEFHQIGYQAFCNKYKLTGMGIKVDADTLKSIGLQGHYQEGGSKR
;
A
#
# COMPACT_ATOMS: atom_id res chain seq x y z
N MET A 1 -27.73 -15.13 -7.53
CA MET A 1 -27.35 -15.25 -6.11
C MET A 1 -25.88 -15.60 -6.09
N GLU A 2 -25.00 -14.60 -5.98
CA GLU A 2 -23.57 -14.86 -5.74
C GLU A 2 -23.43 -15.39 -4.32
N LEU A 3 -22.95 -16.61 -4.18
CA LEU A 3 -22.54 -17.17 -2.90
C LEU A 3 -21.32 -16.38 -2.42
N GLN A 4 -21.53 -15.35 -1.60
CA GLN A 4 -20.46 -14.73 -0.84
C GLN A 4 -20.04 -15.72 0.25
N PHE A 5 -18.97 -16.46 -0.02
CA PHE A 5 -18.31 -17.25 1.01
C PHE A 5 -17.70 -16.27 2.02
N SER A 6 -18.25 -16.21 3.23
CA SER A 6 -17.70 -15.41 4.31
C SER A 6 -16.33 -15.97 4.71
N ASP A 7 -15.32 -15.11 4.79
CA ASP A 7 -13.97 -15.49 5.23
C ASP A 7 -14.03 -15.87 6.71
N SER A 8 -13.95 -17.16 7.02
CA SER A 8 -14.06 -17.67 8.39
C SER A 8 -12.87 -17.34 9.29
N ARG A 9 -11.79 -16.79 8.74
CA ARG A 9 -10.60 -16.44 9.52
C ARG A 9 -10.82 -15.10 10.21
N GLN A 10 -10.67 -15.07 11.52
CA GLN A 10 -10.80 -13.84 12.31
C GLN A 10 -9.63 -12.87 12.13
N ALA A 11 -9.92 -11.58 12.24
CA ALA A 11 -8.94 -10.50 12.21
C ALA A 11 -7.81 -10.75 13.20
N ARG A 12 -6.57 -10.52 12.76
CA ARG A 12 -5.39 -10.83 13.58
C ARG A 12 -5.08 -9.68 14.54
N PRO A 13 -4.52 -9.95 15.74
CA PRO A 13 -4.07 -8.90 16.66
C PRO A 13 -3.13 -7.88 16.00
N LYS A 14 -2.32 -8.30 15.03
CA LYS A 14 -1.44 -7.41 14.25
C LYS A 14 -2.19 -6.44 13.33
N GLN A 15 -3.31 -6.86 12.72
CA GLN A 15 -4.16 -5.96 11.90
C GLN A 15 -4.79 -4.89 12.78
N ARG A 16 -5.31 -5.29 13.94
CA ARG A 16 -5.80 -4.38 14.97
C ARG A 16 -4.72 -3.39 15.42
N ALA A 17 -3.54 -3.89 15.80
CA ALA A 17 -2.44 -3.04 16.24
C ALA A 17 -2.02 -2.02 15.18
N LEU A 18 -1.97 -2.45 13.91
CA LEU A 18 -1.69 -1.56 12.79
C LEU A 18 -2.75 -0.47 12.64
N PHE A 19 -4.04 -0.83 12.66
CA PHE A 19 -5.13 0.13 12.51
C PHE A 19 -5.01 1.28 13.52
N PHE A 20 -4.83 0.95 14.81
CA PHE A 20 -4.69 1.96 15.85
C PHE A 20 -3.37 2.74 15.77
N ALA A 21 -2.28 2.14 15.30
CA ALA A 21 -1.03 2.85 15.05
C ALA A 21 -1.21 3.91 13.94
N LEU A 22 -1.91 3.58 12.85
CA LEU A 22 -2.21 4.52 11.78
C LEU A 22 -3.13 5.66 12.27
N LEU A 23 -4.13 5.37 13.09
CA LEU A 23 -4.95 6.42 13.70
C LEU A 23 -4.15 7.35 14.61
N GLN A 24 -3.13 6.84 15.31
CA GLN A 24 -2.24 7.66 16.13
C GLN A 24 -1.43 8.64 15.28
N ASP A 25 -0.97 8.22 14.11
CA ASP A 25 -0.26 9.11 13.18
C ASP A 25 -1.19 10.16 12.57
N ILE A 26 -2.43 9.77 12.22
CA ILE A 26 -3.46 10.72 11.77
C ILE A 26 -3.77 11.72 12.88
N TRP A 27 -3.95 11.29 14.13
CA TRP A 27 -4.17 12.19 15.28
C TRP A 27 -3.04 13.22 15.43
N ARG A 28 -1.78 12.80 15.31
CA ARG A 28 -0.64 13.72 15.41
C ARG A 28 -0.63 14.78 14.31
N TRP A 29 -1.20 14.45 13.16
CA TRP A 29 -1.28 15.34 12.01
C TRP A 29 -2.51 16.25 12.06
N SER A 30 -3.70 15.70 12.34
CA SER A 30 -4.97 16.45 12.31
C SER A 30 -5.34 17.10 13.63
N GLY A 31 -4.83 16.58 14.75
CA GLY A 31 -5.30 16.92 16.10
C GLY A 31 -6.57 16.16 16.54
N GLU A 32 -7.19 15.40 15.65
CA GLU A 32 -8.46 14.71 15.93
C GLU A 32 -8.27 13.50 16.84
N PRO A 33 -9.04 13.35 17.94
CA PRO A 33 -8.89 12.24 18.87
C PRO A 33 -8.99 10.87 18.19
N VAL A 34 -8.18 9.90 18.63
CA VAL A 34 -8.15 8.55 18.05
C VAL A 34 -9.53 7.86 18.08
N ASP A 35 -10.31 8.07 19.13
CA ASP A 35 -11.67 7.52 19.20
C ASP A 35 -12.59 8.12 18.15
N TRP A 36 -12.49 9.43 17.89
CA TRP A 36 -13.25 10.06 16.82
C TRP A 36 -12.82 9.52 15.44
N LEU A 37 -11.52 9.41 15.21
CA LEU A 37 -10.97 8.85 13.97
C LEU A 37 -11.42 7.39 13.75
N LYS A 38 -11.48 6.58 14.81
CA LYS A 38 -11.98 5.20 14.77
C LYS A 38 -13.43 5.17 14.29
N GLU A 39 -14.32 5.96 14.90
CA GLU A 39 -15.72 6.05 14.49
C GLU A 39 -15.86 6.58 13.06
N TYR A 40 -15.04 7.56 12.67
CA TYR A 40 -14.98 8.08 11.30
C TYR A 40 -14.67 6.98 10.27
N PHE A 41 -13.65 6.15 10.53
CA PHE A 41 -13.30 5.05 9.62
C PHE A 41 -14.31 3.89 9.65
N TYR A 42 -14.96 3.63 10.78
CA TYR A 42 -16.06 2.64 10.85
C TYR A 42 -17.28 3.11 10.06
N ALA A 43 -17.69 4.37 10.21
CA ALA A 43 -18.77 4.95 9.41
C ALA A 43 -18.45 4.90 7.91
N ARG A 44 -17.20 5.19 7.53
CA ARG A 44 -16.69 5.04 6.16
C ARG A 44 -16.75 3.61 5.65
N TYR A 45 -16.48 2.63 6.50
CA TYR A 45 -16.61 1.21 6.17
C TYR A 45 -18.07 0.91 5.84
N THR A 46 -18.99 1.20 6.77
CA THR A 46 -20.43 0.95 6.63
C THR A 46 -21.02 1.57 5.38
N ILE A 47 -20.65 2.82 5.05
CA ILE A 47 -21.10 3.48 3.83
C ILE A 47 -20.64 2.71 2.58
N ARG A 48 -19.38 2.25 2.55
CA ARG A 48 -18.81 1.59 1.37
C ARG A 48 -19.23 0.14 1.21
N THR A 49 -19.55 -0.54 2.30
CA THR A 49 -20.08 -1.91 2.31
C THR A 49 -21.59 -1.95 2.26
N GLN A 50 -22.26 -0.82 2.05
CA GLN A 50 -23.73 -0.72 1.93
C GLN A 50 -24.48 -1.19 3.18
N GLY A 51 -23.90 -0.96 4.36
CA GLY A 51 -24.55 -1.20 5.65
C GLY A 51 -23.83 -2.17 6.58
N ASP A 52 -22.76 -2.85 6.14
CA ASP A 52 -22.04 -3.77 7.04
C ASP A 52 -21.33 -2.99 8.17
N GLU A 53 -21.31 -3.58 9.36
CA GLU A 53 -20.62 -3.03 10.52
C GLU A 53 -19.26 -3.70 10.73
N ILE A 54 -18.32 -2.95 11.31
CA ILE A 54 -17.00 -3.46 11.66
C ILE A 54 -16.60 -3.00 13.05
N SER A 55 -15.94 -3.90 13.78
CA SER A 55 -15.27 -3.59 15.03
C SER A 55 -13.94 -4.32 15.10
N LEU A 56 -12.85 -3.59 15.32
CA LEU A 56 -11.52 -4.15 15.63
C LEU A 56 -11.25 -4.09 17.12
N ALA A 57 -12.25 -4.37 17.97
CA ALA A 57 -12.07 -4.61 19.40
C ALA A 57 -11.21 -5.86 19.65
N ASN A 58 -10.79 -6.07 20.92
CA ASN A 58 -9.91 -7.19 21.28
C ASN A 58 -10.54 -8.57 21.00
N ASP A 59 -11.86 -8.66 21.08
CA ASP A 59 -12.71 -9.83 20.89
C ASP A 59 -13.46 -9.80 19.55
N THR A 60 -12.93 -9.07 18.57
CA THR A 60 -13.53 -8.94 17.24
C THR A 60 -13.89 -10.29 16.61
N SER A 61 -15.13 -10.40 16.12
CA SER A 61 -15.60 -11.49 15.28
C SER A 61 -15.43 -11.22 13.78
N ASN A 62 -15.04 -10.00 13.40
CA ASN A 62 -14.82 -9.65 12.00
C ASN A 62 -13.64 -10.45 11.42
N SER A 63 -13.74 -10.73 10.13
CA SER A 63 -12.77 -11.52 9.40
C SER A 63 -11.49 -10.76 9.08
N VAL A 64 -10.45 -11.51 8.71
CA VAL A 64 -9.19 -10.98 8.16
C VAL A 64 -9.44 -10.10 6.93
N THR A 65 -10.46 -10.42 6.13
CA THR A 65 -10.79 -9.71 4.89
C THR A 65 -11.45 -8.37 5.19
N GLU A 66 -12.41 -8.32 6.10
CA GLU A 66 -13.05 -7.06 6.54
C GLU A 66 -12.03 -6.12 7.20
N ALA A 67 -11.19 -6.65 8.10
CA ALA A 67 -10.12 -5.88 8.73
C ALA A 67 -9.13 -5.32 7.71
N ARG A 68 -8.81 -6.09 6.65
CA ARG A 68 -7.92 -5.62 5.58
C ARG A 68 -8.58 -4.50 4.76
N TYR A 69 -9.86 -4.64 4.43
CA TYR A 69 -10.59 -3.61 3.70
C TYR A 69 -10.58 -2.27 4.45
N LEU A 70 -10.82 -2.30 5.77
CA LEU A 70 -10.74 -1.10 6.61
C LEU A 70 -9.32 -0.51 6.64
N LEU A 71 -8.30 -1.33 6.83
CA LEU A 71 -6.90 -0.89 6.83
C LEU A 71 -6.50 -0.23 5.50
N ASP A 72 -6.92 -0.81 4.38
CA ASP A 72 -6.67 -0.28 3.05
C ASP A 72 -7.31 1.12 2.87
N ASP A 73 -8.45 1.37 3.50
CA ASP A 73 -9.10 2.68 3.50
C ASP A 73 -8.35 3.73 4.35
N VAL A 74 -7.82 3.34 5.52
CA VAL A 74 -6.97 4.21 6.34
C VAL A 74 -5.68 4.55 5.61
N VAL A 75 -5.05 3.55 4.98
CA VAL A 75 -3.85 3.76 4.17
C VAL A 75 -4.15 4.73 3.02
N ARG A 76 -5.26 4.54 2.29
CA ARG A 76 -5.67 5.48 1.23
C ARG A 76 -5.80 6.90 1.75
N PHE A 77 -6.44 7.10 2.90
CA PHE A 77 -6.54 8.42 3.54
C PHE A 77 -5.16 9.03 3.82
N ILE A 78 -4.23 8.25 4.37
CA ILE A 78 -2.86 8.74 4.64
C ILE A 78 -2.19 9.28 3.38
N PHE A 79 -2.33 8.60 2.25
CA PHE A 79 -1.77 9.06 0.98
C PHE A 79 -2.54 10.22 0.34
N GLU A 80 -3.87 10.21 0.43
CA GLU A 80 -4.72 11.25 -0.14
C GLU A 80 -4.50 12.62 0.54
N TYR A 81 -4.28 12.60 1.86
CA TYR A 81 -4.13 13.82 2.67
C TYR A 81 -2.67 14.10 3.08
N ASP A 82 -1.71 13.35 2.52
CA ASP A 82 -0.27 13.51 2.81
C ASP A 82 0.07 13.45 4.32
N VAL A 83 -0.60 12.55 5.05
CA VAL A 83 -0.41 12.37 6.49
C VAL A 83 1.02 11.86 6.76
N PRO A 84 1.84 12.59 7.55
CA PRO A 84 3.14 12.11 7.97
C PRO A 84 3.01 10.93 8.94
N ILE A 85 3.75 9.85 8.68
CA ILE A 85 3.75 8.63 9.50
C ILE A 85 5.11 8.40 10.13
N ARG A 86 5.14 7.97 11.40
CA ARG A 86 6.41 7.73 12.12
C ARG A 86 6.83 6.27 11.96
N SER A 87 8.02 6.05 11.41
CA SER A 87 8.70 4.75 11.23
C SER A 87 7.95 3.74 10.36
N GLY A 88 8.57 3.38 9.24
CA GLY A 88 7.98 2.56 8.20
C GLY A 88 7.47 1.20 8.65
N TYR A 89 6.15 1.05 8.58
CA TYR A 89 5.50 -0.12 7.97
C TYR A 89 5.83 -1.49 8.56
N MET A 90 5.60 -1.68 9.87
CA MET A 90 5.34 -3.04 10.38
C MET A 90 3.99 -3.56 9.83
N LEU A 91 3.90 -3.67 8.51
CA LEU A 91 2.77 -4.19 7.77
C LEU A 91 2.93 -5.70 7.70
N LEU A 92 1.81 -6.39 7.89
CA LEU A 92 1.75 -7.80 7.56
C LEU A 92 2.09 -7.96 6.07
N PRO A 93 2.73 -9.08 5.66
CA PRO A 93 3.17 -9.30 4.28
C PRO A 93 2.12 -9.01 3.18
N ARG A 94 0.83 -9.17 3.49
CA ARG A 94 -0.27 -8.92 2.54
C ARG A 94 -0.72 -7.46 2.44
N GLU A 95 -0.54 -6.68 3.51
CA GLU A 95 -0.82 -5.24 3.50
C GLU A 95 0.37 -4.47 2.93
N GLU A 96 1.57 -5.06 2.99
CA GLU A 96 2.79 -4.55 2.36
C GLU A 96 2.61 -4.33 0.84
N SER A 97 1.90 -5.21 0.13
CA SER A 97 1.65 -5.04 -1.31
C SER A 97 0.74 -3.86 -1.65
N ASN A 98 -0.38 -3.68 -0.93
CA ASN A 98 -1.25 -2.51 -1.15
C ASN A 98 -0.51 -1.22 -0.79
N PHE A 99 0.25 -1.24 0.31
CA PHE A 99 1.05 -0.09 0.70
C PHE A 99 2.09 0.30 -0.37
N GLN A 100 2.79 -0.69 -0.95
CA GLN A 100 3.69 -0.47 -2.07
C GLN A 100 2.96 0.07 -3.31
N TYR A 101 1.74 -0.41 -3.59
CA TYR A 101 0.90 0.13 -4.66
C TYR A 101 0.57 1.60 -4.44
N GLN A 102 0.15 1.98 -3.23
CA GLN A 102 -0.13 3.38 -2.92
C GLN A 102 1.14 4.24 -2.99
N CYS A 103 2.30 3.73 -2.54
CA CYS A 103 3.57 4.43 -2.70
C CYS A 103 3.88 4.75 -4.17
N ILE A 104 3.66 3.79 -5.07
CA ILE A 104 3.85 3.97 -6.52
C ILE A 104 2.84 4.97 -7.07
N LYS A 105 1.56 4.76 -6.79
CA LYS A 105 0.45 5.59 -7.27
C LYS A 105 0.60 7.06 -6.84
N HIS A 106 1.06 7.30 -5.62
CA HIS A 106 1.20 8.65 -5.06
C HIS A 106 2.63 9.21 -5.16
N ARG A 107 3.57 8.47 -5.79
CA ARG A 107 5.00 8.85 -5.91
C ARG A 107 5.62 9.20 -4.56
N LYS A 108 5.38 8.36 -3.55
CA LYS A 108 5.87 8.49 -2.18
C LYS A 108 6.82 7.35 -1.86
N CYS A 109 7.90 7.65 -1.14
CA CYS A 109 8.93 6.69 -0.82
C CYS A 109 8.40 5.63 0.13
N LEU A 110 8.57 4.36 -0.25
CA LEU A 110 8.23 3.18 0.55
C LEU A 110 8.89 3.17 1.93
N ILE A 111 9.96 3.92 2.15
CA ILE A 111 10.67 3.95 3.44
C ILE A 111 10.29 5.15 4.29
N CYS A 112 10.25 6.35 3.69
CA CYS A 112 10.15 7.60 4.44
C CYS A 112 9.02 8.53 4.01
N GLY A 113 8.20 8.16 3.02
CA GLY A 113 7.05 8.96 2.55
C GLY A 113 7.41 10.23 1.77
N ARG A 114 8.69 10.58 1.59
CA ARG A 114 9.09 11.71 0.71
C ARG A 114 8.78 11.43 -0.77
N HIS A 115 8.75 12.47 -1.60
CA HIS A 115 8.61 12.30 -3.06
C HIS A 115 9.62 11.28 -3.60
N ALA A 116 9.16 10.43 -4.51
CA ALA A 116 9.88 9.26 -4.98
C ALA A 116 9.83 9.08 -6.49
N ASP A 117 10.89 8.46 -7.00
CA ASP A 117 10.96 7.91 -8.35
C ASP A 117 10.53 6.45 -8.35
N ILE A 118 10.04 5.99 -9.52
CA ILE A 118 9.77 4.56 -9.73
C ILE A 118 11.09 3.84 -10.01
N ASN A 119 11.38 2.86 -9.16
CA ASN A 119 12.53 1.97 -9.24
C ASN A 119 12.09 0.59 -9.75
N HIS A 120 12.82 0.07 -10.75
CA HIS A 120 12.72 -1.32 -11.18
C HIS A 120 13.49 -2.20 -10.21
N VAL A 121 12.78 -3.12 -9.55
CA VAL A 121 13.38 -4.00 -8.55
C VAL A 121 14.18 -5.13 -9.19
N ASP A 122 13.73 -5.59 -10.36
CA ASP A 122 14.43 -6.57 -11.18
C ASP A 122 15.38 -5.84 -12.15
N GLU A 123 16.54 -6.44 -12.45
CA GLU A 123 17.48 -5.88 -13.42
C GLU A 123 16.80 -5.71 -14.79
N VAL A 124 16.72 -4.46 -15.24
CA VAL A 124 16.39 -4.15 -16.62
C VAL A 124 17.67 -4.31 -17.43
N GLY A 125 17.76 -5.38 -18.22
CA GLY A 125 18.96 -5.70 -19.01
C GLY A 125 19.56 -4.47 -19.70
N MET A 126 20.89 -4.34 -19.61
CA MET A 126 21.66 -3.20 -20.15
C MET A 126 21.28 -2.92 -21.62
N GLY A 127 21.10 -1.64 -21.97
CA GLY A 127 20.86 -1.20 -23.35
C GLY A 127 19.39 -1.04 -23.76
N ARG A 128 18.42 -1.35 -22.88
CA ARG A 128 17.00 -1.09 -23.14
C ARG A 128 16.61 0.36 -22.82
N ASN A 129 15.99 1.05 -23.78
CA ASN A 129 15.42 2.37 -23.55
C ASN A 129 14.22 2.25 -22.59
N ARG A 130 14.36 2.81 -21.38
CA ARG A 130 13.34 2.73 -20.33
C ARG A 130 11.99 3.30 -20.75
N ASN A 131 12.00 4.33 -21.61
CA ASN A 131 10.79 4.97 -22.12
C ASN A 131 10.01 4.11 -23.14
N HIS A 132 10.59 2.98 -23.57
CA HIS A 132 9.98 2.05 -24.52
C HIS A 132 9.69 0.68 -23.92
N LEU A 133 9.78 0.53 -22.59
CA LEU A 133 9.45 -0.73 -21.92
C LEU A 133 7.98 -0.80 -21.55
N ASP A 134 7.43 -2.01 -21.60
CA ASP A 134 6.20 -2.32 -20.90
C ASP A 134 6.52 -2.57 -19.41
N HIS A 135 6.29 -1.55 -18.58
CA HIS A 135 6.59 -1.63 -17.15
C HIS A 135 5.61 -2.51 -16.37
N THR A 136 4.46 -2.91 -16.95
CA THR A 136 3.50 -3.82 -16.29
C THR A 136 4.10 -5.20 -16.01
N GLN A 137 5.15 -5.57 -16.76
CA GLN A 137 5.83 -6.85 -16.62
C GLN A 137 6.94 -6.86 -15.56
N ALA A 138 7.33 -5.69 -15.05
CA ALA A 138 8.39 -5.56 -14.06
C ALA A 138 7.82 -5.38 -12.64
N ARG A 139 8.61 -5.77 -11.63
CA ARG A 139 8.33 -5.37 -10.25
C ARG A 139 8.85 -3.96 -10.02
N LEU A 140 7.95 -3.10 -9.57
CA LEU A 140 8.20 -1.67 -9.35
C LEU A 140 8.11 -1.34 -7.87
N SER A 141 8.90 -0.37 -7.44
CA SER A 141 8.85 0.24 -6.11
C SER A 141 8.97 1.76 -6.23
N ALA A 142 8.53 2.52 -5.23
CA ALA A 142 8.73 3.96 -5.19
C ALA A 142 9.75 4.32 -4.10
N LEU A 143 10.90 4.87 -4.50
CA LEU A 143 11.97 5.25 -3.59
C LEU A 143 12.39 6.71 -3.84
N CYS A 144 12.58 7.49 -2.77
CA CYS A 144 13.21 8.80 -2.89
C CYS A 144 14.69 8.64 -3.25
N ARG A 145 15.31 9.69 -3.77
CA ARG A 145 16.70 9.64 -4.27
C ARG A 145 17.69 8.95 -3.33
N GLU A 146 17.64 9.29 -2.04
CA GLU A 146 18.50 8.70 -1.01
C GLU A 146 18.32 7.18 -0.90
N HIS A 147 17.09 6.71 -0.68
CA HIS A 147 16.79 5.29 -0.56
C HIS A 147 16.94 4.53 -1.88
N HIS A 148 16.73 5.21 -3.02
CA HIS A 148 16.92 4.61 -4.34
C HIS A 148 18.41 4.37 -4.60
N GLN A 149 19.28 5.32 -4.25
CA GLN A 149 20.74 5.14 -4.32
C GLN A 149 21.20 4.04 -3.35
N GLU A 150 20.70 4.04 -2.12
CA GLU A 150 21.03 3.00 -1.16
C GLU A 150 20.62 1.61 -1.67
N PHE A 151 19.42 1.46 -2.23
CA PHE A 151 18.96 0.21 -2.84
C PHE A 151 19.95 -0.32 -3.88
N HIS A 152 20.42 0.55 -4.79
CA HIS A 152 21.43 0.17 -5.78
C HIS A 152 22.80 -0.14 -5.16
N GLN A 153 23.13 0.44 -4.01
CA GLN A 153 24.41 0.23 -3.32
C GLN A 153 24.45 -1.10 -2.55
N ILE A 154 23.40 -1.42 -1.80
CA ILE A 154 23.39 -2.59 -0.90
C ILE A 154 22.66 -3.80 -1.49
N GLY A 155 21.88 -3.59 -2.55
CA GLY A 155 21.10 -4.62 -3.23
C GLY A 155 19.83 -5.03 -2.48
N TYR A 156 18.98 -5.78 -3.19
CA TYR A 156 17.63 -6.13 -2.75
C TYR A 156 17.55 -6.79 -1.37
N GLN A 157 18.32 -7.85 -1.13
CA GLN A 157 18.23 -8.62 0.11
C GLN A 157 18.63 -7.79 1.33
N ALA A 158 19.75 -7.04 1.25
CA ALA A 158 20.22 -6.20 2.34
C ALA A 158 19.24 -5.05 2.61
N PHE A 159 18.68 -4.44 1.55
CA PHE A 159 17.70 -3.37 1.66
C PHE A 159 16.42 -3.82 2.37
N CYS A 160 15.83 -4.94 1.93
CA CYS A 160 14.64 -5.51 2.59
C CYS A 160 14.91 -5.84 4.06
N ASN A 161 16.08 -6.42 4.38
CA ASN A 161 16.45 -6.77 5.75
C ASN A 161 16.66 -5.55 6.65
N LYS A 162 17.25 -4.47 6.12
CA LYS A 162 17.47 -3.21 6.84
C LYS A 162 16.14 -2.56 7.21
N TYR A 163 15.21 -2.49 6.26
CA TYR A 163 13.91 -1.83 6.43
C TYR A 163 12.76 -2.77 6.84
N LYS A 164 13.07 -4.03 7.15
CA LYS A 164 12.11 -5.05 7.61
C LYS A 164 10.95 -5.30 6.62
N LEU A 165 11.23 -5.15 5.33
CA LEU A 165 10.30 -5.49 4.25
C LEU A 165 10.30 -7.02 4.06
N THR A 166 9.11 -7.62 3.97
CA THR A 166 9.00 -9.05 3.65
C THR A 166 9.18 -9.32 2.17
N GLY A 167 8.95 -8.32 1.33
CA GLY A 167 9.29 -8.34 -0.08
C GLY A 167 9.05 -6.99 -0.73
N MET A 168 10.00 -6.52 -1.55
CA MET A 168 9.87 -5.26 -2.27
C MET A 168 9.57 -5.50 -3.76
N GLY A 169 8.76 -4.63 -4.34
CA GLY A 169 8.41 -4.64 -5.75
C GLY A 169 7.09 -5.33 -6.03
N ILE A 170 6.18 -4.62 -6.69
CA ILE A 170 4.90 -5.18 -7.17
C ILE A 170 4.70 -4.88 -8.66
N LYS A 171 3.85 -5.68 -9.33
CA LYS A 171 3.36 -5.35 -10.67
C LYS A 171 2.17 -4.40 -10.55
N VAL A 172 2.10 -3.43 -11.46
CA VAL A 172 1.06 -2.39 -11.48
C VAL A 172 0.46 -2.32 -12.89
N ASP A 173 -0.86 -2.12 -12.96
CA ASP A 173 -1.59 -2.04 -14.23
C ASP A 173 -1.22 -0.78 -15.04
N ALA A 174 -1.42 -0.85 -16.35
CA ALA A 174 -1.05 0.22 -17.26
C ALA A 174 -1.78 1.53 -16.97
N ASP A 175 -3.04 1.49 -16.53
CA ASP A 175 -3.84 2.70 -16.30
C ASP A 175 -3.29 3.49 -15.11
N THR A 176 -2.95 2.79 -14.02
CA THR A 176 -2.25 3.39 -12.88
C THR A 176 -0.91 3.98 -13.32
N LEU A 177 -0.10 3.25 -14.09
CA LEU A 177 1.22 3.73 -14.54
C LEU A 177 1.13 4.95 -15.47
N LYS A 178 0.13 4.99 -16.36
CA LYS A 178 -0.18 6.15 -17.19
C LYS A 178 -0.64 7.34 -16.34
N SER A 179 -1.48 7.11 -15.32
CA SER A 179 -2.01 8.17 -14.44
C SER A 179 -0.91 8.92 -13.68
N ILE A 180 0.20 8.25 -13.37
CA ILE A 180 1.36 8.84 -12.70
C ILE A 180 2.41 9.40 -13.68
N GLY A 181 2.12 9.40 -14.98
CA GLY A 181 3.00 9.94 -16.03
C GLY A 181 4.23 9.07 -16.33
N LEU A 182 4.22 7.78 -15.98
CA LEU A 182 5.33 6.89 -16.28
C LEU A 182 5.33 6.55 -17.78
N GLN A 183 6.30 7.08 -18.52
CA GLN A 183 6.44 6.83 -19.96
C GLN A 183 6.85 5.37 -20.23
N GLY A 184 6.11 4.69 -21.10
CA GLY A 184 6.37 3.31 -21.51
C GLY A 184 5.47 2.88 -22.67
N HIS A 185 5.80 1.75 -23.29
CA HIS A 185 4.93 1.11 -24.30
C HIS A 185 4.07 0.06 -23.62
N TYR A 186 2.89 0.48 -23.19
CA TYR A 186 1.91 -0.42 -22.61
C TYR A 186 1.06 -0.99 -23.75
N GLN A 187 1.04 -2.31 -23.92
CA GLN A 187 0.09 -2.90 -24.86
C GLN A 187 -1.33 -2.59 -24.40
N GLU A 188 -2.17 -2.08 -25.31
CA GLU A 188 -3.60 -2.00 -25.05
C GLU A 188 -4.11 -3.42 -24.83
N GLY A 189 -4.63 -3.68 -23.64
CA GLY A 189 -5.12 -5.00 -23.28
C GLY A 189 -6.15 -5.45 -24.29
N GLY A 190 -5.83 -6.52 -25.03
CA GLY A 190 -6.85 -7.33 -25.68
C GLY A 190 -7.85 -7.74 -24.62
N SER A 191 -9.09 -7.26 -24.78
CA SER A 191 -10.25 -7.75 -24.07
C SER A 191 -10.24 -9.28 -24.10
N LYS A 192 -9.87 -9.90 -22.98
CA LYS A 192 -10.24 -11.30 -22.76
C LYS A 192 -11.76 -11.30 -22.55
N ARG A 193 -12.47 -11.46 -23.66
CA ARG A 193 -13.84 -11.98 -23.68
C ARG A 193 -13.86 -13.37 -23.10
#